data_AF-A0A0Q9A3N9-F1
#
_entry.id   AF-A0A0Q9A3N9-F1
#
_cell.length_a   1.000
_cell.length_b   1.000
_cell.length_c   1.000
_cell.angle_alpha   90.00
_cell.angle_beta   90.00
_cell.angle_gamma   90.00
#
_symmetry.space_group_name_H-M   'P 1'
#
loop_
_entity.id
_entity.type
_entity.pdbx_description
1 polymer ?
#
loop_
_entity_poly.entity_id
_entity_poly.type
_entity_poly.pdbx_seq_one_letter_code
_entity_poly.pdbx_strand_id
1 'polypeptide(L)'
;MRFRRTVLSTIGSVALVVASLGAVTAATVSPAAADPCGFYKTSSDAYYNHCTSDGSRVVVKVEVALAPDYERCVGPGTTWLGPAGKIQGAYYVGRLC
;
A
#
# COMPACT_ATOMS: atom_id res chain seq x y z
N MET A 1 39.92 18.22 -69.64
CA MET A 1 40.06 16.74 -69.73
C MET A 1 40.45 16.19 -68.37
N ARG A 2 40.02 14.96 -68.06
CA ARG A 2 40.45 14.07 -66.94
C ARG A 2 39.80 14.29 -65.57
N PHE A 3 39.33 13.30 -64.83
CA PHE A 3 38.75 11.97 -65.13
C PHE A 3 37.85 11.63 -63.92
N ARG A 4 36.73 10.96 -64.21
CA ARG A 4 35.73 10.40 -63.29
C ARG A 4 36.32 9.31 -62.39
N ARG A 5 35.73 9.19 -61.18
CA ARG A 5 35.39 7.97 -60.39
C ARG A 5 36.43 6.85 -60.28
N THR A 6 36.75 6.43 -59.05
CA THR A 6 36.38 5.13 -58.40
C THR A 6 37.01 5.07 -57.00
N VAL A 7 36.23 5.10 -55.91
CA VAL A 7 35.86 3.96 -55.04
C VAL A 7 37.01 2.98 -54.76
N LEU A 8 37.49 2.93 -53.52
CA LEU A 8 37.91 1.68 -52.89
C LEU A 8 37.72 1.73 -51.36
N SER A 9 36.64 1.07 -50.93
CA SER A 9 36.33 0.70 -49.55
C SER A 9 37.38 -0.28 -49.00
N THR A 10 37.87 -0.06 -47.78
CA THR A 10 38.50 -1.02 -46.86
C THR A 10 38.76 -0.23 -45.56
N ILE A 11 38.40 -0.58 -44.33
CA ILE A 11 37.98 -1.80 -43.64
C ILE A 11 36.99 -1.34 -42.55
N GLY A 12 35.78 -1.90 -42.52
CA GLY A 12 34.84 -1.72 -41.41
C GLY A 12 35.22 -2.66 -40.27
N SER A 13 35.80 -2.13 -39.20
CA SER A 13 35.96 -2.86 -37.95
C SER A 13 34.60 -2.97 -37.26
N VAL A 14 33.93 -4.11 -37.42
CA VAL A 14 32.75 -4.47 -36.63
C VAL A 14 33.22 -4.83 -35.23
N ALA A 15 33.32 -3.83 -34.34
CA ALA A 15 33.39 -4.08 -32.91
C ALA A 15 31.97 -4.31 -32.40
N LEU A 16 31.55 -5.57 -32.35
CA LEU A 16 30.36 -6.00 -31.61
C LEU A 16 30.65 -5.85 -30.12
N VAL A 17 30.48 -4.63 -29.61
CA VAL A 17 30.38 -4.40 -28.17
C VAL A 17 28.98 -4.84 -27.78
N VAL A 18 28.83 -6.09 -27.36
CA VAL A 18 27.65 -6.57 -26.64
C VAL A 18 27.64 -5.81 -25.32
N ALA A 19 27.04 -4.63 -25.32
CA ALA A 19 26.61 -3.98 -24.10
C ALA A 19 25.46 -4.84 -23.56
N SER A 20 25.80 -5.76 -22.65
CA SER A 20 24.83 -6.40 -21.79
C SER A 20 24.20 -5.32 -20.91
N LEU A 21 23.21 -4.61 -21.44
CA LEU A 21 22.25 -3.86 -20.63
C LEU A 21 21.52 -4.92 -19.83
N GLY A 22 22.01 -5.18 -18.62
CA GLY A 22 21.23 -5.86 -17.60
C GLY A 22 19.92 -5.10 -17.49
N ALA A 23 18.84 -5.69 -17.98
CA ALA A 23 17.50 -5.18 -17.76
C ALA A 23 17.29 -5.22 -16.25
N VAL A 24 17.51 -4.08 -15.58
CA VAL A 24 17.04 -3.87 -14.23
C VAL A 24 15.53 -3.82 -14.36
N THR A 25 14.87 -4.97 -14.23
CA THR A 25 13.43 -5.03 -14.01
C THR A 25 13.18 -4.29 -12.71
N ALA A 26 12.80 -3.01 -12.82
CA ALA A 26 12.23 -2.27 -11.73
C ALA A 26 10.97 -3.03 -11.32
N ALA A 27 11.08 -3.84 -10.26
CA ALA A 27 9.94 -4.50 -9.66
C ALA A 27 8.97 -3.39 -9.26
N THR A 28 7.85 -3.29 -9.95
CA THR A 28 6.73 -2.43 -9.55
C THR A 28 6.19 -3.01 -8.25
N VAL A 29 6.69 -2.53 -7.12
CA VAL A 29 6.08 -2.75 -5.82
C VAL A 29 4.76 -2.01 -5.82
N SER A 30 3.68 -2.74 -6.09
CA SER A 30 2.33 -2.21 -5.89
C SER A 30 2.21 -1.78 -4.43
N PRO A 31 1.71 -0.56 -4.15
CA PRO A 31 1.48 -0.16 -2.77
C PRO A 31 0.51 -1.14 -2.11
N ALA A 32 0.79 -1.51 -0.86
CA ALA A 32 -0.11 -2.33 -0.07
C ALA A 32 -1.48 -1.65 -0.03
N ALA A 33 -2.55 -2.42 -0.20
CA ALA A 33 -3.91 -1.90 -0.07
C ALA A 33 -4.08 -1.27 1.31
N ALA A 34 -4.61 -0.05 1.36
CA ALA A 34 -4.90 0.62 2.61
C ALA A 34 -6.00 -0.13 3.38
N ASP A 35 -5.92 -0.12 4.71
CA ASP A 35 -6.96 -0.65 5.57
C ASP A 35 -8.29 0.10 5.34
N PRO A 36 -9.44 -0.60 5.31
CA PRO A 36 -10.74 0.04 5.12
C PRO A 36 -11.08 0.94 6.32
N CYS A 37 -11.80 2.03 6.07
CA CYS A 37 -12.28 2.92 7.12
C CYS A 37 -13.38 2.24 7.96
N GLY A 38 -13.40 2.52 9.26
CA GLY A 38 -14.33 1.92 10.21
C GLY A 38 -13.89 0.54 10.67
N PHE A 39 -14.85 -0.30 11.03
CA PHE A 39 -14.58 -1.64 11.54
C PHE A 39 -14.22 -2.63 10.44
N TYR A 40 -13.18 -3.42 10.68
CA TYR A 40 -12.82 -4.54 9.84
C TYR A 40 -12.15 -5.65 10.63
N LYS A 41 -12.11 -6.84 10.02
CA LYS A 41 -11.44 -8.01 10.57
C LYS A 41 -10.43 -8.55 9.57
N THR A 42 -9.34 -9.06 10.12
CA THR A 42 -8.44 -10.01 9.47
C THR A 42 -8.83 -11.42 9.92
N SER A 43 -8.06 -12.42 9.51
CA SER A 43 -8.25 -13.80 9.99
C SER A 43 -8.04 -13.94 11.50
N SER A 44 -7.18 -13.13 12.11
CA SER A 44 -6.80 -13.22 13.53
C SER A 44 -7.40 -12.13 14.40
N ASP A 45 -7.53 -10.92 13.87
CA ASP A 45 -7.73 -9.71 14.66
C ASP A 45 -8.83 -8.81 14.09
N ALA A 46 -9.45 -8.04 14.98
CA ALA A 46 -10.44 -7.03 14.69
C ALA A 46 -9.88 -5.63 15.00
N TYR A 47 -10.22 -4.70 14.12
CA TYR A 47 -9.67 -3.35 14.10
C TYR A 47 -10.75 -2.31 13.87
N TYR A 48 -10.46 -1.07 14.25
CA TYR A 48 -11.18 0.12 13.82
C TYR A 48 -10.19 1.11 13.21
N ASN A 49 -10.36 1.46 11.95
CA ASN A 49 -9.55 2.48 11.29
C ASN A 49 -10.31 3.81 11.25
N HIS A 50 -9.83 4.81 12.01
CA HIS A 50 -10.39 6.15 11.99
C HIS A 50 -9.75 6.98 10.86
N CYS A 51 -10.41 7.00 9.71
CA CYS A 51 -9.96 7.78 8.56
C CYS A 51 -10.32 9.25 8.73
N THR A 52 -9.39 10.03 9.27
CA THR A 52 -9.48 11.48 9.27
C THR A 52 -8.12 12.13 8.98
N SER A 53 -8.15 13.35 8.45
CA SER A 53 -6.98 14.22 8.24
C SER A 53 -6.88 15.36 9.26
N ASP A 54 -7.94 15.61 10.03
CA ASP A 54 -8.02 16.73 10.99
C ASP A 54 -7.42 16.40 12.37
N GLY A 55 -6.94 15.17 12.56
CA GLY A 55 -6.37 14.71 13.83
C GLY A 55 -7.40 14.39 14.91
N SER A 56 -8.71 14.46 14.61
CA SER A 56 -9.77 14.20 15.57
C SER A 56 -9.70 12.77 16.13
N ARG A 57 -10.15 12.61 17.37
CA ARG A 57 -10.33 11.29 17.99
C ARG A 57 -11.80 11.10 18.27
N VAL A 58 -12.27 9.87 18.07
CA VAL A 58 -13.68 9.54 18.13
C VAL A 58 -13.92 8.47 19.19
N VAL A 59 -15.09 8.53 19.82
CA VAL A 59 -15.55 7.43 20.67
C VAL A 59 -16.21 6.38 19.79
N VAL A 60 -15.73 5.15 19.89
CA VAL A 60 -16.33 3.99 19.23
C VAL A 60 -16.95 3.06 20.27
N LYS A 61 -18.14 2.53 19.98
CA LYS A 61 -18.70 1.38 20.69
C LYS A 61 -18.07 0.13 20.09
N VAL A 62 -17.57 -0.74 20.94
CA VAL A 62 -17.04 -2.06 20.56
C VAL A 62 -17.95 -3.13 21.11
N GLU A 63 -18.42 -3.99 20.23
CA GLU A 63 -19.34 -5.07 20.55
C GLU A 63 -18.54 -6.35 20.82
N VAL A 64 -18.75 -6.99 21.98
CA VAL A 64 -17.94 -8.13 22.43
C VAL A 64 -18.80 -9.36 22.62
N ALA A 65 -18.35 -10.51 22.10
CA ALA A 65 -19.19 -11.70 22.01
C ALA A 65 -19.62 -12.31 23.36
N LEU A 66 -18.73 -12.29 24.35
CA LEU A 66 -18.92 -12.95 25.65
C LEU A 66 -18.64 -12.01 26.83
N ALA A 67 -18.69 -10.70 26.59
CA ALA A 67 -18.47 -9.67 27.60
C ALA A 67 -19.34 -8.44 27.28
N PRO A 68 -19.54 -7.54 28.25
CA PRO A 68 -20.23 -6.29 27.98
C PRO A 68 -19.52 -5.46 26.91
N ASP A 69 -20.31 -4.80 26.07
CA ASP A 69 -19.82 -3.82 25.12
C ASP A 69 -19.16 -2.66 25.86
N TYR A 70 -18.16 -2.05 25.24
CA TYR A 70 -17.43 -0.93 25.82
C TYR A 70 -17.23 0.20 24.83
N GLU A 71 -16.98 1.39 25.36
CA GLU A 71 -16.59 2.53 24.56
C GLU A 71 -15.10 2.78 24.68
N ARG A 72 -14.48 3.13 23.56
CA ARG A 72 -13.06 3.43 23.50
C ARG A 72 -12.84 4.69 22.67
N CYS A 73 -11.95 5.55 23.16
CA CYS A 73 -11.44 6.65 22.37
C CYS A 73 -10.36 6.14 21.40
N VAL A 74 -10.56 6.37 20.10
CA VAL A 74 -9.63 5.98 19.03
C VAL A 74 -9.17 7.22 18.27
N GLY A 75 -7.87 7.32 18.04
CA GLY A 75 -7.29 8.39 17.22
C GLY A 75 -7.24 8.01 15.74
N PRO A 76 -6.74 8.92 14.88
CA PRO A 76 -6.59 8.66 13.45
C PRO A 76 -5.77 7.40 13.16
N GLY A 77 -6.18 6.65 12.14
CA GLY A 77 -5.55 5.39 11.73
C GLY A 77 -6.11 4.16 12.43
N THR A 78 -5.36 3.06 12.34
CA THR A 78 -5.79 1.73 12.77
C THR A 78 -5.61 1.53 14.28
N THR A 79 -6.71 1.20 14.97
CA THR A 79 -6.71 0.77 16.37
C THR A 79 -7.09 -0.71 16.48
N TRP A 80 -6.22 -1.51 17.10
CA TRP A 80 -6.54 -2.90 17.45
C TRP A 80 -7.57 -2.96 18.57
N LEU A 81 -8.65 -3.70 18.33
CA LEU A 81 -9.76 -3.88 19.27
C LEU A 81 -9.67 -5.20 20.03
N GLY A 82 -9.16 -6.25 19.38
CA GLY A 82 -9.08 -7.57 19.97
C GLY A 82 -9.01 -8.69 18.92
N PRO A 83 -8.97 -9.95 19.35
CA PRO A 83 -9.07 -11.09 18.45
C PRO A 83 -10.38 -11.10 17.65
N ALA A 84 -10.33 -11.53 16.39
CA ALA A 84 -11.48 -11.55 15.46
C ALA A 84 -12.67 -12.37 15.97
N GLY A 85 -12.40 -13.41 16.76
CA GLY A 85 -13.41 -14.25 17.39
C GLY A 85 -14.04 -13.65 18.66
N LYS A 86 -13.46 -12.59 19.24
CA LYS A 86 -13.99 -11.94 20.45
C LYS A 86 -14.80 -10.68 20.13
N ILE A 87 -14.43 -9.95 19.07
CA ILE A 87 -15.07 -8.69 18.69
C ILE A 87 -16.13 -8.97 17.62
N GLN A 88 -17.36 -8.55 17.84
CA GLN A 88 -18.46 -8.74 16.88
C GLN A 88 -18.59 -7.58 15.91
N GLY A 89 -18.36 -6.35 16.40
CA GLY A 89 -18.50 -5.13 15.63
C GLY A 89 -17.84 -3.95 16.35
N ALA A 90 -17.69 -2.85 15.62
CA ALA A 90 -17.42 -1.55 16.22
C ALA A 90 -17.94 -0.42 15.33
N TYR A 91 -18.42 0.66 15.96
CA TYR A 91 -18.94 1.81 15.22
C TYR A 91 -18.76 3.12 15.99
N TYR A 92 -18.66 4.21 15.24
CA TYR A 92 -18.61 5.56 15.80
C TYR A 92 -19.94 5.92 16.46
N VAL A 93 -19.91 6.45 17.68
CA VAL A 93 -21.14 6.79 18.43
C VAL A 93 -21.56 8.26 18.28
N GLY A 94 -20.94 9.03 17.38
CA GLY A 94 -21.34 10.43 17.13
C GLY A 94 -20.72 11.47 18.07
N ARG A 95 -19.66 11.13 18.83
CA ARG A 95 -18.97 12.07 19.73
C ARG A 95 -17.44 11.94 19.73
N LEU A 96 -16.76 13.07 19.90
CA LEU A 96 -15.30 13.14 20.00
C LEU A 96 -14.77 12.82 21.41
N CYS A 97 -13.45 12.66 21.47
CA CYS A 97 -12.57 12.53 22.63
C CYS A 97 -11.14 12.94 22.19
#